data_AF-A0ABD2NBD1-F1
#
_entry.id   AF-A0ABD2NBD1-F1
#
_cell.length_a   1.000
_cell.length_b   1.000
_cell.length_c   1.000
_cell.angle_alpha   90.00
_cell.angle_beta   90.00
_cell.angle_gamma   90.00
#
_symmetry.space_group_name_H-M   'P 1'
#
loop_
_entity.id
_entity.type
_entity.pdbx_description
1 polymer ?
#
loop_
_entity_poly.entity_id
_entity_poly.type
_entity_poly.pdbx_seq_one_letter_code
_entity_poly.pdbx_strand_id
1 'polypeptide(L)'
;MCVRVKGKSSSEVVKITNVVIKRYKYTLRPGVNTEHRRVTVRGEDIKDVPTKYTMTGLQHYEIPVVGTYVDPRIVPGFYYRVRPNDRKAHLFNGKTLKLMSIGMGYAKRLTFESESKIENDNFLWSDNHPDGLGLEPRAIHEGMKFKVTSEGEILGEACVFRADQHQIEEKMVKVPTKNGKFAIEKYIHVDVMCHVWLANPGRCSTDSEVYLMRVYGLAVVRKEPNSLNSKVLRVEKIGLDSELEILFQQTHKELLFLP
;
A
#
# COMPACT_ATOMS: atom_id res chain seq x y z
N MET A 1 -28.27 12.85 -6.78
CA MET A 1 -28.51 14.06 -5.96
C MET A 1 -27.45 15.09 -6.28
N CYS A 2 -27.90 16.17 -6.91
CA CYS A 2 -27.07 17.34 -7.19
C CYS A 2 -27.51 18.43 -6.23
N VAL A 3 -26.56 19.06 -5.53
CA VAL A 3 -26.85 20.14 -4.58
C VAL A 3 -26.23 21.41 -5.12
N ARG A 4 -27.01 22.49 -5.13
CA ARG A 4 -26.52 23.85 -5.44
C ARG A 4 -26.60 24.67 -4.17
N VAL A 5 -25.43 25.03 -3.62
CA VAL A 5 -25.33 25.90 -2.45
C VAL A 5 -25.59 27.35 -2.88
N LYS A 6 -26.43 28.07 -2.12
CA LYS A 6 -26.76 29.48 -2.40
C LYS A 6 -25.47 30.32 -2.44
N GLY A 7 -25.22 30.98 -3.56
CA GLY A 7 -24.00 31.76 -3.80
C GLY A 7 -22.94 31.10 -4.71
N LYS A 8 -23.09 29.82 -5.08
CA LYS A 8 -22.23 29.17 -6.10
C LYS A 8 -22.91 29.13 -7.47
N SER A 9 -22.12 29.39 -8.51
CA SER A 9 -22.57 29.39 -9.92
C SER A 9 -22.79 27.99 -10.48
N SER A 10 -22.21 26.96 -9.88
CA SER A 10 -22.33 25.56 -10.31
C SER A 10 -22.97 24.66 -9.25
N SER A 11 -23.64 23.60 -9.72
CA SER A 11 -24.15 22.50 -8.90
C SER A 11 -23.12 21.38 -8.81
N GLU A 12 -23.00 20.76 -7.64
CA GLU A 12 -22.10 19.62 -7.43
C GLU A 12 -22.92 18.33 -7.30
N VAL A 13 -22.49 17.27 -7.98
CA VAL A 13 -23.04 15.92 -7.76
C VAL A 13 -22.49 15.43 -6.43
N VAL A 14 -23.34 15.21 -5.43
CA VAL A 14 -22.89 14.82 -4.07
C VAL A 14 -23.04 13.31 -3.85
N LYS A 15 -24.07 12.71 -4.43
CA LYS A 15 -24.40 11.29 -4.22
C LYS A 15 -25.27 10.80 -5.36
N ILE A 16 -25.00 9.62 -5.92
CA ILE A 16 -25.93 8.94 -6.82
C ILE A 16 -26.55 7.79 -6.04
N THR A 17 -27.88 7.80 -5.91
CA THR A 17 -28.67 6.79 -5.20
C THR A 17 -29.41 5.92 -6.19
N ASN A 18 -29.78 4.70 -5.79
CA ASN A 18 -30.55 3.75 -6.60
C ASN A 18 -29.86 3.33 -7.91
N VAL A 19 -28.54 3.19 -7.89
CA VAL A 19 -27.82 2.61 -9.02
C VAL A 19 -28.01 1.10 -8.99
N VAL A 20 -28.58 0.54 -10.06
CA VAL A 20 -28.76 -0.90 -10.23
C VAL A 20 -27.62 -1.44 -11.08
N ILE A 21 -26.69 -2.15 -10.46
CA ILE A 21 -25.65 -2.93 -11.15
C ILE A 21 -25.87 -4.39 -10.73
N LYS A 22 -26.04 -5.30 -11.69
CA LYS A 22 -26.23 -6.74 -11.46
C LYS A 22 -27.24 -7.08 -10.34
N ARG A 23 -28.38 -6.36 -10.29
CA ARG A 23 -29.50 -6.51 -9.30
C ARG A 23 -29.22 -6.09 -7.86
N TYR A 24 -28.06 -5.52 -7.54
CA TYR A 24 -27.77 -4.98 -6.20
C TYR A 24 -27.89 -3.44 -6.18
N LYS A 25 -28.38 -2.89 -5.05
CA LYS A 25 -28.51 -1.43 -4.84
C LYS A 25 -27.18 -0.87 -4.33
N TYR A 26 -26.50 -0.07 -5.16
CA TYR A 26 -25.27 0.60 -4.76
C TYR A 26 -25.48 2.11 -4.57
N THR A 27 -24.64 2.72 -3.74
CA THR A 27 -24.48 4.18 -3.64
C THR A 27 -23.14 4.54 -4.26
N LEU A 28 -23.14 5.29 -5.37
CA LEU A 28 -21.90 5.82 -5.94
C LEU A 28 -21.57 7.16 -5.29
N ARG A 29 -20.35 7.28 -4.77
CA ARG A 29 -19.78 8.55 -4.33
C ARG A 29 -19.08 9.20 -5.53
N PRO A 30 -19.20 10.52 -5.73
CA PRO A 30 -18.48 11.23 -6.78
C PRO A 30 -16.99 10.95 -6.66
N GLY A 31 -16.35 10.58 -7.77
CA GLY A 31 -14.89 10.54 -7.84
C GLY A 31 -14.36 11.95 -7.67
N VAL A 32 -13.52 12.17 -6.66
CA VAL A 32 -12.80 13.44 -6.52
C VAL A 32 -11.77 13.48 -7.64
N ASN A 33 -11.80 14.49 -8.52
CA ASN A 33 -10.70 14.71 -9.45
C ASN A 33 -9.45 15.04 -8.60
N THR A 34 -8.55 14.07 -8.44
CA THR A 34 -7.36 14.19 -7.60
C THR A 34 -6.24 15.00 -8.25
N GLU A 35 -6.33 15.30 -9.56
CA GLU A 35 -5.28 16.00 -10.30
C GLU A 35 -5.02 17.42 -9.76
N HIS A 36 -6.02 18.05 -9.12
CA HIS A 36 -5.88 19.35 -8.47
C HIS A 36 -5.94 19.28 -6.95
N ARG A 37 -5.79 18.10 -6.35
CA ARG A 37 -5.78 17.95 -4.89
C ARG A 37 -4.60 18.72 -4.32
N ARG A 38 -4.91 19.70 -3.47
CA ARG A 38 -3.93 20.45 -2.69
C ARG A 38 -3.80 19.80 -1.31
N VAL A 39 -2.57 19.51 -0.91
CA VAL A 39 -2.24 19.00 0.42
C VAL A 39 -1.25 19.96 1.06
N THR A 40 -1.63 20.53 2.20
CA THR A 40 -0.75 21.39 2.98
C THR A 40 -0.18 20.57 4.12
N VAL A 41 1.15 20.56 4.24
CA VAL A 41 1.89 19.88 5.31
C VAL A 41 2.72 20.89 6.08
N ARG A 42 2.94 20.64 7.37
CA ARG A 42 3.69 21.53 8.24
C ARG A 42 4.71 20.76 9.06
N GLY A 43 5.93 21.25 9.14
CA GLY A 43 6.97 20.60 9.93
C GLY A 43 6.67 20.58 11.43
N GLU A 44 5.93 21.57 11.93
CA GLU A 44 5.47 21.60 13.34
C GLU A 44 4.62 20.37 13.72
N ASP A 45 3.79 19.87 12.79
CA ASP A 45 2.92 18.71 13.00
C ASP A 45 3.72 17.41 13.27
N ILE A 46 4.98 17.39 12.82
CA ILE A 46 5.88 16.25 12.94
C ILE A 46 7.05 16.52 13.90
N LYS A 47 7.00 17.65 14.62
CA LYS A 47 8.05 18.13 15.53
C LYS A 47 9.40 18.36 14.85
N ASP A 48 9.35 18.81 13.59
CA ASP A 48 10.52 19.24 12.81
C ASP A 48 10.52 20.78 12.66
N VAL A 49 11.42 21.34 11.86
CA VAL A 49 11.51 22.78 11.55
C VAL A 49 10.13 23.32 11.13
N PRO A 50 9.67 24.48 11.66
CA PRO A 50 8.31 25.01 11.46
C PRO A 50 8.11 25.61 10.04
N THR A 51 8.30 24.80 9.01
CA THR A 51 8.03 25.12 7.61
C THR A 51 6.61 24.72 7.24
N LYS A 52 6.08 25.34 6.18
CA LYS A 52 4.76 25.03 5.61
C LYS A 52 4.88 24.90 4.11
N TYR A 53 4.45 23.77 3.57
CA TYR A 53 4.45 23.49 2.15
C TYR A 53 3.03 23.19 1.67
N THR A 54 2.73 23.55 0.43
CA THR A 54 1.48 23.16 -0.23
C THR A 54 1.82 22.41 -1.51
N MET A 55 1.50 21.13 -1.52
CA MET A 55 1.75 20.21 -2.63
C MET A 55 0.49 20.09 -3.49
N THR A 56 0.66 20.01 -4.81
CA THR A 56 -0.41 19.71 -5.78
C THR A 56 -0.12 18.37 -6.46
N GLY A 57 -1.16 17.60 -6.79
CA GLY A 57 -0.99 16.36 -7.58
C GLY A 57 -0.57 15.12 -6.78
N LEU A 58 -0.61 15.18 -5.45
CA LEU A 58 -0.41 14.01 -4.59
C LEU A 58 -1.61 13.06 -4.70
N GLN A 59 -1.35 11.78 -4.99
CA GLN A 59 -2.41 10.77 -5.09
C GLN A 59 -2.85 10.28 -3.72
N HIS A 60 -4.06 9.72 -3.65
CA HIS A 60 -4.67 9.30 -2.39
C HIS A 60 -3.98 8.09 -1.73
N TYR A 61 -3.20 7.33 -2.50
CA TYR A 61 -2.41 6.18 -2.04
C TYR A 61 -0.96 6.55 -1.68
N GLU A 62 -0.57 7.82 -1.83
CA GLU A 62 0.79 8.28 -1.61
C GLU A 62 0.94 9.03 -0.28
N ILE A 63 2.17 8.99 0.25
CA ILE A 63 2.57 9.67 1.47
C ILE A 63 3.48 10.86 1.09
N PRO A 64 3.24 12.08 1.62
CA PRO A 64 3.91 13.29 1.16
C PRO A 64 5.36 13.43 1.65
N VAL A 65 6.23 13.92 0.75
CA VAL A 65 7.60 14.40 1.03
C VAL A 65 7.85 15.71 0.27
N VAL A 66 8.30 16.75 0.96
CA VAL A 66 8.62 18.06 0.34
C VAL A 66 9.51 18.90 1.25
N GLY A 67 10.58 19.48 0.71
CA GLY A 67 11.46 20.37 1.46
C GLY A 67 11.96 19.72 2.75
N THR A 68 11.73 20.36 3.91
CA THR A 68 12.08 19.75 5.21
C THR A 68 11.06 18.73 5.73
N TYR A 69 9.90 18.59 5.09
CA TYR A 69 8.83 17.71 5.56
C TYR A 69 8.95 16.31 4.95
N VAL A 70 9.11 15.31 5.81
CA VAL A 70 8.94 13.88 5.46
C VAL A 70 7.91 13.32 6.41
N ASP A 71 6.78 12.83 5.89
CA ASP A 71 5.72 12.26 6.72
C ASP A 71 6.27 11.13 7.61
N PRO A 72 5.98 11.11 8.93
CA PRO A 72 6.49 10.11 9.86
C PRO A 72 6.12 8.66 9.52
N ARG A 73 5.12 8.46 8.65
CA ARG A 73 4.78 7.14 8.10
C ARG A 73 5.83 6.65 7.10
N ILE A 74 6.72 7.49 6.59
CA ILE A 74 7.83 7.04 5.75
C ILE A 74 8.97 6.60 6.67
N VAL A 75 9.23 5.30 6.68
CA VAL A 75 10.15 4.68 7.64
C VAL A 75 11.17 3.84 6.88
N PRO A 76 12.48 4.03 7.13
CA PRO A 76 13.50 3.15 6.56
C PRO A 76 13.27 1.68 6.89
N GLY A 77 13.59 0.79 5.96
CA GLY A 77 13.38 -0.65 6.00
C GLY A 77 12.08 -1.13 5.35
N PHE A 78 11.17 -0.21 5.00
CA PHE A 78 9.98 -0.49 4.19
C PHE A 78 10.21 -0.16 2.72
N TYR A 79 9.39 -0.74 1.85
CA TYR A 79 9.47 -0.60 0.40
C TYR A 79 8.51 0.47 -0.11
N TYR A 80 8.97 1.25 -1.09
CA TYR A 80 8.18 2.32 -1.69
C TYR A 80 8.38 2.39 -3.20
N ARG A 81 7.36 2.88 -3.90
CA ARG A 81 7.52 3.50 -5.23
C ARG A 81 7.49 5.02 -5.06
N VAL A 82 8.32 5.72 -5.84
CA VAL A 82 8.46 7.18 -5.71
C VAL A 82 7.99 7.84 -6.99
N ARG A 83 7.12 8.83 -6.85
CA ARG A 83 6.63 9.64 -7.97
C ARG A 83 6.75 11.13 -7.64
N PRO A 84 7.31 11.95 -8.53
CA PRO A 84 7.23 13.40 -8.39
C PRO A 84 5.82 13.86 -8.73
N ASN A 85 5.30 14.80 -7.94
CA ASN A 85 3.88 15.13 -8.03
C ASN A 85 3.47 15.85 -9.33
N ASP A 86 4.42 16.51 -9.98
CA ASP A 86 4.29 17.25 -11.24
C ASP A 86 4.19 16.34 -12.48
N ARG A 87 4.42 15.03 -12.35
CA ARG A 87 4.38 14.07 -13.47
C ARG A 87 3.81 12.71 -13.10
N LYS A 88 3.40 11.96 -14.12
CA LYS A 88 2.83 10.60 -13.96
C LYS A 88 3.90 9.51 -13.81
N ALA A 89 5.09 9.73 -14.35
CA ALA A 89 6.16 8.75 -14.34
C ALA A 89 6.82 8.63 -12.96
N HIS A 90 6.99 7.40 -12.49
CA HIS A 90 7.72 7.09 -11.27
C HIS A 90 9.23 7.23 -11.50
N LEU A 91 9.96 7.62 -10.45
CA LEU A 91 11.43 7.55 -10.41
C LEU A 91 11.89 6.09 -10.40
N PHE A 92 13.19 5.88 -10.60
CA PHE A 92 13.83 4.55 -10.56
C PHE A 92 13.16 3.54 -11.50
N ASN A 93 12.70 3.99 -12.67
CA ASN A 93 11.97 3.19 -13.65
C ASN A 93 10.70 2.52 -13.07
N GLY A 94 10.08 3.11 -12.05
CA GLY A 94 8.92 2.53 -11.37
C GLY A 94 9.23 1.30 -10.51
N LYS A 95 10.52 1.00 -10.29
CA LYS A 95 10.93 -0.08 -9.39
C LYS A 95 10.43 0.21 -7.97
N THR A 96 10.05 -0.86 -7.30
CA THR A 96 9.77 -0.82 -5.87
C THR A 96 11.06 -1.04 -5.12
N LEU A 97 11.49 -0.06 -4.32
CA LEU A 97 12.79 -0.13 -3.64
C LEU A 97 12.61 0.06 -2.14
N LYS A 98 13.40 -0.67 -1.36
CA LYS A 98 13.52 -0.47 0.08
C LYS A 98 14.17 0.87 0.38
N LEU A 99 13.55 1.67 1.24
CA LEU A 99 14.16 2.88 1.78
C LEU A 99 15.22 2.49 2.81
N MET A 100 16.48 2.85 2.58
CA MET A 100 17.61 2.50 3.45
C MET A 100 17.81 3.53 4.56
N SER A 101 17.69 4.81 4.23
CA SER A 101 17.88 5.90 5.20
C SER A 101 17.19 7.18 4.76
N ILE A 102 16.93 8.06 5.74
CA ILE A 102 16.51 9.44 5.54
C ILE A 102 17.57 10.31 6.22
N GLY A 103 18.22 11.15 5.43
CA GLY A 103 19.23 12.09 5.91
C GLY A 103 18.63 13.17 6.81
N MET A 104 19.45 13.70 7.70
CA MET A 104 19.11 14.84 8.53
C MET A 104 19.32 16.17 7.79
N GLY A 105 18.77 17.27 8.33
CA GLY A 105 18.89 18.61 7.76
C GLY A 105 17.65 19.08 7.01
N TYR A 106 17.83 20.17 6.24
CA TYR A 106 16.75 20.88 5.56
C TYR A 106 16.32 20.17 4.26
N ALA A 107 17.28 19.82 3.40
CA ALA A 107 17.07 18.90 2.30
C ALA A 107 17.35 17.49 2.83
N LYS A 108 16.32 16.67 3.05
CA LYS A 108 16.52 15.31 3.55
C LYS A 108 16.85 14.40 2.38
N ARG A 109 18.00 13.73 2.45
CA ARG A 109 18.39 12.72 1.45
C ARG A 109 17.66 11.42 1.71
N LEU A 110 16.79 11.01 0.80
CA LEU A 110 16.18 9.67 0.82
C LEU A 110 17.06 8.74 0.01
N THR A 111 17.64 7.73 0.66
CA THR A 111 18.49 6.73 0.01
C THR A 111 17.76 5.41 -0.05
N PHE A 112 17.62 4.85 -1.24
CA PHE A 112 16.98 3.56 -1.50
C PHE A 112 18.04 2.48 -1.76
N GLU A 113 17.60 1.22 -1.70
CA GLU A 113 18.47 0.09 -2.00
C GLU A 113 18.93 0.13 -3.46
N SER A 114 20.17 -0.30 -3.69
CA SER A 114 20.78 -0.44 -5.01
C SER A 114 21.38 -1.83 -5.14
N GLU A 115 21.40 -2.35 -6.36
CA GLU A 115 22.08 -3.60 -6.70
C GLU A 115 23.60 -3.43 -6.59
N SER A 116 24.11 -2.22 -6.88
CA SER A 116 25.53 -1.88 -6.72
C SER A 116 25.83 -1.45 -5.29
N LYS A 117 26.83 -2.11 -4.69
CA LYS A 117 27.33 -1.79 -3.35
C LYS A 117 28.35 -0.65 -3.33
N ILE A 118 28.88 -0.28 -4.49
CA ILE A 118 29.98 0.69 -4.63
C ILE A 118 29.42 2.05 -5.06
N GLU A 119 28.50 2.04 -6.03
CA GLU A 119 27.87 3.24 -6.57
C GLU A 119 26.36 3.12 -6.37
N ASN A 120 25.82 3.90 -5.42
CA ASN A 120 24.39 3.96 -5.18
C ASN A 120 23.83 5.28 -5.71
N ASP A 121 23.24 5.20 -6.90
CA ASP A 121 22.53 6.32 -7.55
C ASP A 121 21.04 6.37 -7.19
N ASN A 122 20.55 5.40 -6.39
CA ASN A 122 19.16 5.34 -5.96
C ASN A 122 18.92 6.25 -4.75
N PHE A 123 19.20 7.55 -4.89
CA PHE A 123 18.89 8.55 -3.89
C PHE A 123 18.31 9.81 -4.50
N LEU A 124 17.64 10.59 -3.67
CA LEU A 124 17.06 11.89 -4.03
C LEU A 124 16.99 12.79 -2.81
N TRP A 125 16.84 14.08 -3.03
CA TRP A 125 16.59 15.05 -1.97
C TRP A 125 15.11 15.44 -1.97
N SER A 126 14.56 15.64 -0.78
CA SER A 126 13.15 15.99 -0.58
C SER A 126 12.74 17.34 -1.18
N ASP A 127 13.70 18.18 -1.60
CA ASP A 127 13.51 19.49 -2.23
C ASP A 127 13.82 19.51 -3.74
N ASN A 128 14.28 18.40 -4.33
CA ASN A 128 14.55 18.31 -5.77
C ASN A 128 13.31 18.57 -6.66
N HIS A 129 12.11 18.47 -6.09
CA HIS A 129 10.85 18.63 -6.79
C HIS A 129 10.00 19.71 -6.11
N PRO A 130 9.71 20.85 -6.78
CA PRO A 130 8.97 21.96 -6.20
C PRO A 130 7.58 21.59 -5.67
N ASP A 131 6.86 20.71 -6.38
CA ASP A 131 5.55 20.20 -5.96
C ASP A 131 5.65 19.01 -4.98
N GLY A 132 6.88 18.62 -4.62
CA GLY A 132 7.21 17.50 -3.77
C GLY A 132 7.06 16.14 -4.43
N LEU A 133 7.12 15.11 -3.60
CA LEU A 133 7.11 13.70 -3.95
C LEU A 133 5.96 12.98 -3.26
N GLY A 134 5.37 12.02 -3.96
CA GLY A 134 4.48 11.00 -3.43
C GLY A 134 5.23 9.68 -3.28
N LEU A 135 5.25 9.13 -2.07
CA LEU A 135 5.76 7.78 -1.81
C LEU A 135 4.59 6.82 -1.62
N GLU A 136 4.43 5.88 -2.56
CA GLU A 136 3.47 4.78 -2.44
C GLU A 136 4.11 3.65 -1.60
N PRO A 137 3.54 3.28 -0.43
CA PRO A 137 4.03 2.15 0.35
C PRO A 137 3.72 0.83 -0.37
N ARG A 138 4.68 -0.10 -0.38
CA ARG A 138 4.54 -1.38 -1.05
C ARG A 138 4.86 -2.52 -0.08
N ALA A 139 3.86 -3.34 0.23
CA ALA A 139 3.99 -4.54 1.05
C ALA A 139 4.27 -5.79 0.21
N ILE A 140 3.56 -5.91 -0.92
CA ILE A 140 3.59 -7.10 -1.77
C ILE A 140 4.18 -6.79 -3.14
N HIS A 141 5.03 -7.69 -3.63
CA HIS A 141 5.67 -7.64 -4.94
C HIS A 141 5.47 -8.95 -5.70
N GLU A 142 5.69 -8.90 -7.01
CA GLU A 142 5.71 -10.08 -7.88
C GLU A 142 6.73 -11.12 -7.38
N GLY A 143 6.37 -12.40 -7.47
CA GLY A 143 7.18 -13.53 -7.05
C GLY A 143 7.13 -13.87 -5.56
N MET A 144 6.47 -13.06 -4.73
CA MET A 144 6.25 -13.40 -3.32
C MET A 144 5.36 -14.64 -3.19
N LYS A 145 5.75 -15.57 -2.31
CA LYS A 145 5.02 -16.80 -2.03
C LYS A 145 4.38 -16.73 -0.66
N PHE A 146 3.24 -17.39 -0.51
CA PHE A 146 2.47 -17.47 0.70
C PHE A 146 1.89 -18.87 0.86
N LYS A 147 1.76 -19.33 2.11
CA LYS A 147 0.94 -20.46 2.50
C LYS A 147 -0.48 -19.95 2.78
N VAL A 148 -1.48 -20.58 2.18
CA VAL A 148 -2.88 -20.28 2.43
C VAL A 148 -3.32 -21.15 3.60
N THR A 149 -3.79 -20.50 4.67
CA THR A 149 -4.18 -21.17 5.92
C THR A 149 -5.57 -20.75 6.37
N SER A 150 -6.27 -21.65 7.04
CA SER A 150 -7.53 -21.38 7.73
C SER A 150 -7.54 -22.14 9.05
N GLU A 151 -7.82 -21.46 10.16
CA GLU A 151 -7.87 -22.06 11.50
C GLU A 151 -6.61 -22.88 11.88
N GLY A 152 -5.45 -22.55 11.27
CA GLY A 152 -4.16 -23.23 11.47
C GLY A 152 -3.89 -24.39 10.52
N GLU A 153 -4.87 -24.83 9.72
CA GLU A 153 -4.68 -25.83 8.67
C GLU A 153 -4.14 -25.19 7.39
N ILE A 154 -3.18 -25.86 6.73
CA ILE A 154 -2.64 -25.43 5.44
C ILE A 154 -3.55 -25.95 4.34
N LEU A 155 -4.22 -25.03 3.66
CA LEU A 155 -5.13 -25.32 2.56
C LEU A 155 -4.41 -25.31 1.21
N GLY A 156 -3.23 -24.67 1.14
CA GLY A 156 -2.52 -24.53 -0.11
C GLY A 156 -1.39 -23.50 -0.10
N GLU A 157 -0.96 -23.11 -1.29
CA GLU A 157 0.07 -22.11 -1.53
C GLU A 157 -0.43 -21.06 -2.52
N ALA A 158 0.12 -19.85 -2.45
CA ALA A 158 -0.15 -18.76 -3.38
C ALA A 158 1.15 -18.07 -3.77
N CYS A 159 1.31 -17.74 -5.05
CA CYS A 159 2.43 -16.98 -5.56
C CYS A 159 1.90 -15.74 -6.29
N VAL A 160 2.44 -14.57 -5.96
CA VAL A 160 2.03 -13.31 -6.57
C VAL A 160 2.54 -13.26 -8.01
N PHE A 161 1.60 -13.29 -8.95
CA PHE A 161 1.87 -13.17 -10.37
C PHE A 161 1.94 -11.71 -10.82
N ARG A 162 1.06 -10.84 -10.31
CA ARG A 162 1.12 -9.39 -10.57
C ARG A 162 0.72 -8.58 -9.36
N ALA A 163 1.39 -7.45 -9.17
CA ALA A 163 1.07 -6.48 -8.14
C ALA A 163 1.04 -5.06 -8.74
N ASP A 164 0.32 -4.89 -9.84
CA ASP A 164 0.34 -3.62 -10.61
C ASP A 164 -0.45 -2.50 -9.92
N GLN A 165 -1.54 -2.87 -9.22
CA GLN A 165 -2.40 -1.91 -8.53
C GLN A 165 -1.68 -1.23 -7.36
N HIS A 166 -2.09 0.00 -7.09
CA HIS A 166 -1.55 0.80 -5.98
C HIS A 166 -1.89 0.15 -4.64
N GLN A 167 -0.94 0.22 -3.70
CA GLN A 167 -1.15 -0.24 -2.34
C GLN A 167 -1.34 0.96 -1.40
N ILE A 168 -2.25 0.83 -0.45
CA ILE A 168 -2.73 1.95 0.36
C ILE A 168 -2.50 1.64 1.84
N GLU A 169 -1.71 2.47 2.53
CA GLU A 169 -1.57 2.34 3.97
C GLU A 169 -2.86 2.75 4.69
N GLU A 170 -3.47 1.79 5.42
CA GLU A 170 -4.60 2.03 6.32
C GLU A 170 -4.12 2.74 7.59
N LYS A 171 -3.06 2.19 8.22
CA LYS A 171 -2.48 2.74 9.45
C LYS A 171 -1.07 2.23 9.71
N MET A 172 -0.37 2.96 10.58
CA MET A 172 0.92 2.56 11.16
C MET A 172 0.83 2.59 12.69
N VAL A 173 1.33 1.54 13.34
CA VAL A 173 1.29 1.37 14.80
C VAL A 173 2.70 1.06 15.33
N LYS A 174 3.03 1.62 16.49
CA LYS A 174 4.22 1.25 17.27
C LYS A 174 3.85 0.16 18.25
N VAL A 175 4.46 -1.01 18.13
CA VAL A 175 4.17 -2.18 18.97
C VAL A 175 5.31 -2.39 19.96
N PRO A 176 5.07 -2.37 21.28
CA PRO A 176 6.11 -2.63 22.26
C PRO A 176 6.61 -4.08 22.13
N THR A 177 7.91 -4.25 22.19
CA THR A 177 8.58 -5.56 22.22
C THR A 177 8.98 -5.91 23.65
N LYS A 178 9.25 -7.20 23.90
CA LYS A 178 9.69 -7.70 25.22
C LYS A 178 10.92 -6.96 25.76
N ASN A 179 11.72 -6.37 24.88
CA ASN A 179 12.98 -5.69 25.21
C ASN A 179 12.78 -4.17 25.47
N GLY A 180 11.55 -3.69 25.64
CA GLY A 180 11.23 -2.28 25.89
C GLY A 180 11.38 -1.35 24.68
N LYS A 181 11.74 -1.89 23.50
CA LYS A 181 11.82 -1.16 22.23
C LYS A 181 10.52 -1.30 21.42
N PHE A 182 10.31 -0.44 20.44
CA PHE A 182 9.13 -0.48 19.58
C PHE A 182 9.43 -1.08 18.20
N ALA A 183 8.66 -2.10 17.81
CA ALA A 183 8.50 -2.52 16.43
C ALA A 183 7.53 -1.57 15.72
N ILE A 184 7.62 -1.47 14.40
CA ILE A 184 6.68 -0.71 13.58
C ILE A 184 5.88 -1.69 12.74
N GLU A 185 4.56 -1.63 12.86
CA GLU A 185 3.62 -2.39 12.03
C GLU A 185 2.87 -1.45 11.11
N LYS A 186 2.78 -1.81 9.83
CA LYS A 186 1.99 -1.14 8.82
C LYS A 186 0.92 -2.09 8.32
N TYR A 187 -0.28 -1.55 8.18
CA TYR A 187 -1.43 -2.25 7.62
C TYR A 187 -1.69 -1.63 6.25
N ILE A 188 -1.49 -2.42 5.20
CA ILE A 188 -1.48 -1.94 3.81
C ILE A 188 -2.50 -2.74 3.02
N HIS A 189 -3.49 -2.07 2.44
CA HIS A 189 -4.42 -2.69 1.51
C HIS A 189 -3.70 -3.11 0.24
N VAL A 190 -3.96 -4.34 -0.17
CA VAL A 190 -3.35 -4.95 -1.35
C VAL A 190 -4.43 -5.50 -2.27
N ASP A 191 -4.15 -5.44 -3.56
CA ASP A 191 -4.96 -5.98 -4.64
C ASP A 191 -4.00 -6.56 -5.68
N VAL A 192 -3.87 -7.87 -5.69
CA VAL A 192 -2.85 -8.60 -6.44
C VAL A 192 -3.47 -9.77 -7.20
N MET A 193 -2.82 -10.17 -8.29
CA MET A 193 -3.13 -11.42 -8.97
C MET A 193 -2.18 -12.49 -8.48
N CYS A 194 -2.72 -13.63 -8.04
CA CYS A 194 -1.95 -14.76 -7.54
C CYS A 194 -2.25 -16.03 -8.34
N HIS A 195 -1.24 -16.87 -8.53
CA HIS A 195 -1.44 -18.29 -8.78
C HIS A 195 -1.63 -18.97 -7.44
N VAL A 196 -2.74 -19.68 -7.26
CA VAL A 196 -3.09 -20.36 -6.01
C VAL A 196 -3.22 -21.85 -6.27
N TRP A 197 -2.49 -22.64 -5.50
CA TRP A 197 -2.52 -24.10 -5.48
C TRP A 197 -3.26 -24.55 -4.24
N LEU A 198 -4.35 -25.30 -4.41
CA LEU A 198 -5.14 -25.81 -3.28
C LEU A 198 -4.95 -27.31 -3.13
N ALA A 199 -4.80 -27.76 -1.89
CA ALA A 199 -4.78 -29.18 -1.57
C ALA A 199 -6.22 -29.71 -1.59
N ASN A 200 -6.52 -30.63 -2.50
CA ASN A 200 -7.84 -31.27 -2.56
C ASN A 200 -7.87 -32.48 -1.59
N PRO A 201 -8.68 -32.47 -0.52
CA PRO A 201 -8.71 -33.57 0.46
C PRO A 201 -9.37 -34.86 -0.04
N GLY A 202 -9.78 -34.96 -1.32
CA GLY A 202 -10.58 -36.07 -1.85
C GLY A 202 -10.14 -36.68 -3.18
N ARG A 203 -9.05 -36.22 -3.81
CA ARG A 203 -8.59 -36.78 -5.09
C ARG A 203 -7.21 -37.39 -4.96
N CYS A 204 -7.12 -38.69 -5.23
CA CYS A 204 -5.89 -39.48 -5.35
C CYS A 204 -5.13 -39.16 -6.66
N SER A 205 -4.99 -37.87 -7.01
CA SER A 205 -4.26 -37.41 -8.18
C SER A 205 -3.29 -36.32 -7.76
N THR A 206 -2.02 -36.51 -8.09
CA THR A 206 -0.88 -35.61 -7.86
C THR A 206 -0.97 -34.26 -8.58
N ASP A 207 -2.09 -33.93 -9.21
CA ASP A 207 -2.28 -32.71 -9.99
C ASP A 207 -2.89 -31.63 -9.07
N SER A 208 -2.03 -30.74 -8.59
CA SER A 208 -2.45 -29.56 -7.84
C SER A 208 -3.08 -28.57 -8.82
N GLU A 209 -4.39 -28.39 -8.77
CA GLU A 209 -5.07 -27.42 -9.63
C GLU A 209 -4.56 -26.01 -9.32
N VAL A 210 -4.12 -25.30 -10.36
CA VAL A 210 -3.59 -23.93 -10.26
C VAL A 210 -4.65 -22.95 -10.71
N TYR A 211 -5.04 -22.05 -9.82
CA TYR A 211 -6.03 -21.02 -10.09
C TYR A 211 -5.36 -19.66 -10.15
N LEU A 212 -5.46 -18.96 -11.29
CA LEU A 212 -5.13 -17.54 -11.37
C LEU A 212 -6.31 -16.74 -10.84
N MET A 213 -6.15 -16.09 -9.69
CA MET A 213 -7.21 -15.32 -9.04
C MET A 213 -6.73 -13.98 -8.53
N ARG A 214 -7.67 -13.03 -8.46
CA ARG A 214 -7.47 -11.75 -7.79
C ARG A 214 -7.66 -11.93 -6.28
N VAL A 215 -6.69 -11.46 -5.52
CA VAL A 215 -6.64 -11.52 -4.06
C VAL A 215 -6.60 -10.09 -3.53
N TYR A 216 -7.67 -9.69 -2.84
CA TYR A 216 -7.73 -8.46 -2.06
C TYR A 216 -7.45 -8.80 -0.59
N GLY A 217 -6.76 -7.92 0.13
CA GLY A 217 -6.59 -8.10 1.57
C GLY A 217 -5.88 -6.95 2.26
N LEU A 218 -5.57 -7.17 3.55
CA LEU A 218 -4.80 -6.26 4.38
C LEU A 218 -3.47 -6.93 4.75
N ALA A 219 -2.39 -6.49 4.10
CA ALA A 219 -1.04 -6.95 4.42
C ALA A 219 -0.54 -6.29 5.71
N VAL A 220 -0.11 -7.10 6.66
CA VAL A 220 0.52 -6.65 7.91
C VAL A 220 2.03 -6.77 7.74
N VAL A 221 2.70 -5.64 7.65
CA VAL A 221 4.16 -5.56 7.46
C VAL A 221 4.80 -5.07 8.74
N ARG A 222 5.77 -5.82 9.26
CA ARG A 222 6.44 -5.51 10.52
C ARG A 222 7.92 -5.29 10.33
N LYS A 223 8.44 -4.26 10.99
CA LYS A 223 9.87 -4.00 11.14
C LYS A 223 10.23 -4.06 12.62
N GLU A 224 11.08 -5.01 12.97
CA GLU A 224 11.60 -5.13 14.34
C GLU A 224 12.54 -3.95 14.70
N PRO A 225 12.69 -3.65 16.01
CA PRO A 225 13.70 -2.69 16.47
C PRO A 225 15.09 -3.08 15.97
N ASN A 226 15.88 -2.10 15.54
CA ASN A 226 17.23 -2.30 14.99
C ASN A 226 17.33 -3.17 13.72
N SER A 227 16.25 -3.79 13.24
CA SER A 227 16.26 -4.44 11.94
C SER A 227 16.36 -3.39 10.84
N LEU A 228 17.19 -3.67 9.83
CA LEU A 228 17.25 -2.86 8.62
C LEU A 228 16.09 -3.16 7.67
N ASN A 229 15.44 -4.31 7.83
CA ASN A 229 14.42 -4.81 6.91
C ASN A 229 13.09 -5.00 7.62
N SER A 230 12.02 -4.59 6.94
CA SER A 230 10.66 -5.01 7.25
C SER A 230 10.35 -6.36 6.59
N LYS A 231 9.36 -7.07 7.11
CA LYS A 231 8.85 -8.33 6.54
C LYS A 231 7.33 -8.30 6.56
N VAL A 232 6.70 -8.86 5.53
CA VAL A 232 5.28 -9.20 5.62
C VAL A 232 5.14 -10.30 6.67
N LEU A 233 4.19 -10.16 7.59
CA LEU A 233 3.86 -11.20 8.57
C LEU A 233 2.75 -12.10 8.07
N ARG A 234 1.74 -11.47 7.47
CA ARG A 234 0.54 -12.12 6.94
C ARG A 234 -0.25 -11.15 6.07
N VAL A 235 -1.16 -11.69 5.29
CA VAL A 235 -2.26 -10.95 4.67
C VAL A 235 -3.56 -11.50 5.25
N GLU A 236 -4.36 -10.61 5.84
CA GLU A 236 -5.62 -10.92 6.51
C GLU A 236 -6.80 -10.26 5.78
N LYS A 237 -8.04 -10.61 6.17
CA LYS A 237 -9.28 -10.10 5.54
C LYS A 237 -9.31 -10.32 4.04
N ILE A 238 -8.99 -11.55 3.63
CA ILE A 238 -8.86 -11.90 2.22
C ILE A 238 -10.23 -11.92 1.55
N GLY A 239 -10.34 -11.22 0.42
CA GLY A 239 -11.45 -11.34 -0.54
C GLY A 239 -10.93 -11.97 -1.84
N LEU A 240 -11.70 -12.91 -2.40
CA LEU A 240 -11.36 -13.65 -3.61
C LEU A 240 -12.43 -13.43 -4.68
N ASP A 241 -12.06 -13.18 -5.94
CA ASP A 241 -13.02 -12.82 -7.01
C ASP A 241 -13.74 -14.02 -7.66
N SER A 242 -13.68 -15.23 -7.08
CA SER A 242 -14.06 -16.49 -7.77
C SER A 242 -15.10 -17.33 -7.03
N GLU A 243 -15.69 -18.32 -7.71
CA GLU A 243 -16.59 -19.33 -7.11
C GLU A 243 -15.95 -20.09 -5.93
N LEU A 244 -14.61 -20.15 -5.89
CA LEU A 244 -13.88 -20.67 -4.74
C LEU A 244 -14.12 -19.85 -3.48
N GLU A 245 -14.38 -18.54 -3.58
CA GLU A 245 -14.78 -17.72 -2.43
C GLU A 245 -16.04 -18.27 -1.77
N ILE A 246 -17.00 -18.78 -2.55
CA ILE A 246 -18.22 -19.41 -2.03
C ILE A 246 -17.87 -20.70 -1.30
N LEU A 247 -17.00 -21.53 -1.87
CA LEU A 247 -16.49 -22.76 -1.23
C LEU A 247 -15.77 -22.47 0.08
N PHE A 248 -14.92 -21.44 0.11
CA PHE A 248 -14.21 -21.02 1.31
C PHE A 248 -15.15 -20.40 2.35
N GLN A 249 -16.07 -19.51 1.96
CA GLN A 249 -17.03 -18.90 2.90
C GLN A 249 -17.99 -19.92 3.52
N GLN A 250 -18.31 -21.00 2.82
CA GLN A 250 -19.15 -22.08 3.35
C GLN A 250 -18.41 -22.98 4.33
N THR A 251 -17.10 -23.16 4.14
CA THR A 251 -16.31 -24.19 4.85
C THR A 251 -15.38 -23.61 5.92
N HIS A 252 -14.96 -22.35 5.77
CA HIS A 252 -13.91 -21.72 6.55
C HIS A 252 -14.28 -20.29 6.96
N LYS A 253 -14.00 -19.92 8.21
CA LYS A 253 -14.37 -18.60 8.75
C LYS A 253 -13.43 -17.48 8.32
N GLU A 254 -12.12 -17.71 8.30
CA GLU A 254 -11.13 -16.68 7.98
C GLU A 254 -9.90 -17.28 7.27
N LEU A 255 -9.57 -16.74 6.09
CA LEU A 255 -8.36 -17.08 5.36
C LEU A 255 -7.20 -16.14 5.72
N LEU A 256 -6.01 -16.74 5.91
CA LEU A 256 -4.75 -16.04 6.18
C LEU A 256 -3.67 -16.51 5.21
N PHE A 257 -2.99 -15.55 4.58
CA PHE A 257 -1.86 -15.83 3.71
C PHE A 257 -0.58 -15.52 4.49
N LEU A 258 0.26 -16.53 4.72
CA LEU A 258 1.48 -16.43 5.52
C LEU A 258 2.71 -16.54 4.60
N PRO A 259 3.66 -15.60 4.62
CA PRO A 259 4.83 -15.62 3.74
C PRO A 259 5.83 -16.75 4.06
#